data_AF-A0A9P1G7W0-F1
#
_entry.id   AF-A0A9P1G7W0-F1
#
_cell.length_a   1.000
_cell.length_b   1.000
_cell.length_c   1.000
_cell.angle_alpha   90.00
_cell.angle_beta   90.00
_cell.angle_gamma   90.00
#
_symmetry.space_group_name_H-M   'P 1'
#
loop_
_entity.id
_entity.type
_entity.pdbx_description
1 polymer ?
#
loop_
_entity_poly.entity_id
_entity_poly.type
_entity_poly.pdbx_seq_one_letter_code
_entity_poly.pdbx_strand_id
1 'polypeptide(L)'
;MPVPWCNERRCTLIPDVAERGLRVRQLWDLCIFLRRLCKTKSLRRAGYAKDCGYDQWLEWQALNLYDITDEVIKKYIPYHDQKWGVDESDPIIQKRYSWAELVSAEPQRPQLMISHWWGGRFSDFMTTVDTVVSDRALSICTSLWVCTFANNQFGESFGSEIIGTPFVRAIESAEATILIVDRDAGSLTRSWCCLELHCTILREKELQLYTSTGMVGSAAVSSGPLVDAISR
;
A
#
# COMPACT_ATOMS: atom_id res chain seq x y z
N MET A 1 10.65 14.75 -13.50
CA MET A 1 9.90 13.99 -14.53
C MET A 1 8.41 14.21 -14.32
N PRO A 2 7.59 14.37 -15.38
CA PRO A 2 6.14 14.45 -15.22
C PRO A 2 5.62 13.11 -14.72
N VAL A 3 4.92 13.12 -13.58
CA VAL A 3 4.10 12.00 -13.13
C VAL A 3 2.94 11.77 -14.11
N PRO A 4 2.41 10.55 -14.20
CA PRO A 4 1.29 10.29 -15.09
C PRO A 4 -0.05 10.85 -14.57
N TRP A 5 -0.10 11.35 -13.32
CA TRP A 5 -1.27 12.01 -12.73
C TRP A 5 -1.07 13.53 -12.71
N CYS A 6 -1.97 14.20 -13.45
CA CYS A 6 -2.36 15.61 -13.42
C CYS A 6 -1.27 16.71 -13.36
N ASN A 7 -1.30 17.61 -14.35
CA ASN A 7 -0.62 18.90 -14.30
C ASN A 7 -1.38 19.94 -13.45
N GLU A 8 -2.55 19.60 -12.92
CA GLU A 8 -3.42 20.47 -12.12
C GLU A 8 -3.41 20.05 -10.64
N ARG A 9 -3.54 21.04 -9.74
CA ARG A 9 -3.60 20.83 -8.29
C ARG A 9 -4.79 19.94 -7.91
N ARG A 10 -4.53 18.67 -7.58
CA ARG A 10 -5.55 17.69 -7.17
C ARG A 10 -5.15 16.89 -5.94
N CYS A 11 -4.70 17.56 -4.88
CA CYS A 11 -4.72 16.92 -3.57
C CYS A 11 -6.13 17.10 -2.99
N THR A 12 -6.83 16.00 -2.75
CA THR A 12 -8.12 16.02 -2.04
C THR A 12 -7.89 15.58 -0.61
N LEU A 13 -8.21 16.45 0.35
CA LEU A 13 -8.21 16.08 1.76
C LEU A 13 -9.33 15.07 2.00
N ILE A 14 -8.98 13.90 2.52
CA ILE A 14 -9.93 12.83 2.89
C ILE A 14 -9.78 12.65 4.41
N PRO A 15 -10.62 13.32 5.22
CA PRO A 15 -10.48 13.32 6.67
C PRO A 15 -10.57 11.92 7.28
N ASP A 16 -11.42 11.08 6.71
CA ASP A 16 -11.57 9.71 7.16
C ASP A 16 -10.52 8.81 6.52
N VAL A 17 -9.51 8.41 7.29
CA VAL A 17 -8.43 7.51 6.84
C VAL A 17 -8.98 6.17 6.33
N ALA A 18 -10.13 5.71 6.83
CA ALA A 18 -10.77 4.48 6.36
C ALA A 18 -11.32 4.62 4.92
N GLU A 19 -11.56 5.84 4.45
CA GLU A 19 -12.02 6.13 3.08
C GLU A 19 -10.86 6.48 2.13
N ARG A 20 -9.61 6.42 2.60
CA ARG A 20 -8.41 6.61 1.78
C ARG A 20 -8.01 5.35 1.02
N GLY A 21 -8.99 4.67 0.42
CA GLY A 21 -8.71 3.56 -0.48
C GLY A 21 -8.11 4.06 -1.81
N LEU A 22 -7.44 3.17 -2.52
CA LEU A 22 -6.94 3.38 -3.88
C LEU A 22 -7.74 2.53 -4.85
N ARG A 23 -8.26 3.14 -5.91
CA ARG A 23 -8.80 2.40 -7.05
C ARG A 23 -7.70 1.53 -7.65
N VAL A 24 -8.05 0.34 -8.11
CA VAL A 24 -7.14 -0.57 -8.85
C VAL A 24 -6.40 0.20 -9.95
N ARG A 25 -7.11 1.07 -10.68
CA ARG A 25 -6.51 1.95 -11.70
C ARG A 25 -5.35 2.77 -11.15
N GLN A 26 -5.52 3.45 -10.01
CA GLN A 26 -4.50 4.32 -9.39
C GLN A 26 -3.29 3.51 -8.92
N LEU A 27 -3.48 2.26 -8.50
CA LEU A 27 -2.40 1.38 -8.08
C LEU A 27 -1.57 0.85 -9.27
N TRP A 28 -2.23 0.51 -10.39
CA TRP A 28 -1.54 0.20 -11.66
C TRP A 28 -0.75 1.36 -12.20
N ASP A 29 -1.36 2.53 -12.12
CA ASP A 29 -0.76 3.80 -12.39
C ASP A 29 0.55 3.94 -11.56
N LEU A 30 0.49 3.85 -10.23
CA LEU A 30 1.68 3.84 -9.38
C LEU A 30 2.72 2.80 -9.83
N CYS A 31 2.29 1.58 -10.16
CA CYS A 31 3.17 0.52 -10.66
C CYS A 31 3.92 0.91 -11.95
N ILE A 32 3.23 1.51 -12.91
CA ILE A 32 3.85 2.02 -14.15
C ILE A 32 4.86 3.13 -13.83
N PHE A 33 4.52 4.04 -12.91
CA PHE A 33 5.41 5.11 -12.48
C PHE A 33 6.70 4.57 -11.85
N LEU A 34 6.58 3.65 -10.90
CA LEU A 34 7.71 3.02 -10.22
C LEU A 34 8.60 2.24 -11.19
N ARG A 35 8.01 1.46 -12.11
CA ARG A 35 8.76 0.76 -13.18
C ARG A 35 9.60 1.74 -14.02
N ARG A 36 9.04 2.90 -14.36
CA ARG A 36 9.78 3.94 -15.09
C ARG A 36 10.95 4.46 -14.27
N LEU A 37 10.73 4.80 -12.99
CA LEU A 37 11.79 5.31 -12.12
C LEU A 37 12.94 4.31 -11.92
N CYS A 38 12.62 3.01 -11.76
CA CYS A 38 13.64 1.96 -11.71
C CYS A 38 14.41 1.87 -13.05
N LYS A 39 13.69 1.86 -14.19
CA LYS A 39 14.30 1.75 -15.52
C LYS A 39 15.21 2.94 -15.86
N THR A 40 14.83 4.15 -15.45
CA THR A 40 15.62 5.37 -15.68
C THR A 40 16.73 5.57 -14.65
N LYS A 41 16.92 4.63 -13.72
CA LYS A 41 17.85 4.76 -12.59
C LYS A 41 17.62 6.10 -11.90
N SER A 42 16.43 6.28 -11.35
CA SER A 42 16.04 7.49 -10.62
C SER A 42 15.67 7.21 -9.17
N LEU A 43 15.62 5.94 -8.75
CA LEU A 43 15.42 5.52 -7.37
C LEU A 43 16.70 4.94 -6.78
N ARG A 44 17.13 5.49 -5.66
CA ARG A 44 18.27 5.03 -4.89
C ARG A 44 17.81 4.79 -3.47
N ARG A 45 18.29 3.73 -2.82
CA ARG A 45 18.11 3.59 -1.39
C ARG A 45 19.13 4.48 -0.69
N ALA A 46 18.67 5.49 0.04
CA ALA A 46 19.55 6.24 0.93
C ALA A 46 20.08 5.29 2.01
N GLY A 47 21.40 5.16 2.13
CA GLY A 47 22.01 4.25 3.09
C GLY A 47 21.66 4.61 4.54
N TYR A 48 20.80 3.82 5.19
CA TYR A 48 20.59 3.86 6.64
C TYR A 48 21.57 2.96 7.42
N ALA A 49 22.34 2.12 6.72
CA ALA A 49 23.34 1.27 7.33
C ALA A 49 24.71 1.96 7.30
N LYS A 50 25.27 2.25 8.48
CA LYS A 50 26.63 2.77 8.67
C LYS A 50 27.74 1.86 8.09
N ASP A 51 27.40 0.67 7.59
CA ASP A 51 28.38 -0.38 7.25
C ASP A 51 28.44 -0.73 5.74
N CYS A 52 27.55 -0.18 4.90
CA CYS A 52 27.56 -0.44 3.46
C CYS A 52 27.58 0.90 2.69
N GLY A 53 28.76 1.49 2.57
CA GLY A 53 29.00 2.87 2.14
C GLY A 53 28.71 3.25 0.68
N TYR A 54 27.65 2.76 0.04
CA TYR A 54 27.23 3.25 -1.28
C TYR A 54 25.71 3.30 -1.46
N ASP A 55 25.22 4.41 -2.02
CA ASP A 55 23.86 4.51 -2.58
C ASP A 55 23.66 3.40 -3.62
N GLN A 56 22.74 2.48 -3.37
CA GLN A 56 22.40 1.42 -4.34
C GLN A 56 21.15 1.83 -5.13
N TRP A 57 21.24 1.70 -6.47
CA TRP A 57 20.09 1.84 -7.34
C TRP A 57 19.06 0.75 -7.04
N LEU A 58 17.81 1.15 -6.86
CA LEU A 58 16.72 0.23 -6.61
C LEU A 58 16.22 -0.38 -7.91
N GLU A 59 16.40 -1.69 -8.05
CA GLU A 59 15.85 -2.49 -9.15
C GLU A 59 14.39 -2.82 -8.90
N TRP A 60 13.61 -2.97 -9.98
CA TRP A 60 12.17 -3.28 -9.90
C TRP A 60 11.88 -4.55 -9.08
N GLN A 61 12.74 -5.55 -9.20
CA GLN A 61 12.61 -6.85 -8.53
C GLN A 61 12.99 -6.81 -7.04
N ALA A 62 13.70 -5.76 -6.61
CA ALA A 62 14.17 -5.58 -5.24
C ALA A 62 13.37 -4.51 -4.46
N LEU A 63 12.58 -3.70 -5.17
CA LEU A 63 11.77 -2.64 -4.59
C LEU A 63 10.68 -3.22 -3.66
N ASN A 64 10.68 -2.80 -2.40
CA ASN A 64 9.62 -3.12 -1.43
C ASN A 64 8.81 -1.88 -1.03
N LEU A 65 7.80 -2.03 -0.17
CA LEU A 65 6.96 -0.90 0.23
C LEU A 65 7.67 0.08 1.18
N TYR A 66 8.69 -0.35 1.93
CA TYR A 66 9.53 0.59 2.67
C TYR A 66 10.27 1.55 1.73
N ASP A 67 10.87 1.00 0.66
CA ASP A 67 11.54 1.80 -0.36
C ASP A 67 10.56 2.78 -1.02
N ILE A 68 9.34 2.35 -1.33
CA ILE A 68 8.32 3.24 -1.92
C ILE A 68 7.96 4.36 -0.94
N THR A 69 7.78 4.05 0.34
CA THR A 69 7.52 5.08 1.34
C THR A 69 8.65 6.10 1.43
N ASP A 70 9.89 5.66 1.59
CA ASP A 70 11.01 6.54 1.88
C ASP A 70 11.57 7.25 0.64
N GLU A 71 11.62 6.55 -0.49
CA GLU A 71 12.26 7.04 -1.71
C GLU A 71 11.27 7.65 -2.71
N VAL A 72 9.97 7.39 -2.53
CA VAL A 72 8.93 7.91 -3.43
C VAL A 72 7.96 8.80 -2.66
N ILE A 73 7.18 8.27 -1.73
CA ILE A 73 6.11 9.05 -1.06
C ILE A 73 6.70 10.25 -0.32
N LYS A 74 7.69 10.01 0.55
CA LYS A 74 8.31 11.05 1.39
C LYS A 74 9.12 12.09 0.61
N LYS A 75 9.58 11.77 -0.60
CA LYS A 75 10.35 12.70 -1.46
C LYS A 75 9.48 13.39 -2.50
N TYR A 76 8.53 12.67 -3.07
CA TYR A 76 7.68 13.17 -4.14
C TYR A 76 6.66 14.19 -3.63
N ILE A 77 6.00 13.93 -2.49
CA ILE A 77 4.99 14.84 -1.94
C ILE A 77 5.57 16.24 -1.67
N PRO A 78 6.71 16.39 -0.95
CA PRO A 78 7.30 17.71 -0.74
C PRO A 78 7.80 18.38 -2.03
N TYR A 79 8.41 17.61 -2.94
CA TYR A 79 8.83 18.13 -4.25
C TYR A 79 7.65 18.67 -5.06
N HIS A 80 6.53 17.95 -4.99
CA HIS A 80 5.29 18.30 -5.67
C HIS A 80 4.62 19.54 -5.07
N ASP A 81 4.54 19.64 -3.75
CA ASP A 81 4.06 20.83 -3.03
C ASP A 81 4.88 22.07 -3.41
N GLN A 82 6.21 21.96 -3.39
CA GLN A 82 7.10 23.07 -3.76
C GLN A 82 6.88 23.52 -5.20
N LYS A 83 6.76 22.57 -6.15
CA LYS A 83 6.56 22.87 -7.57
C LYS A 83 5.26 23.63 -7.84
N TRP A 84 4.23 23.43 -7.02
CA TRP A 84 2.94 24.11 -7.15
C TRP A 84 2.85 25.41 -6.36
N GLY A 85 3.95 25.86 -5.74
CA GLY A 85 3.96 27.12 -4.99
C GLY A 85 3.00 27.08 -3.81
N VAL A 86 2.84 25.91 -3.21
CA VAL A 86 1.92 25.72 -2.10
C VAL A 86 2.43 26.53 -0.91
N ASP A 87 1.52 27.30 -0.30
CA ASP A 87 1.81 28.07 0.91
C ASP A 87 2.09 27.11 2.07
N GLU A 88 3.33 27.07 2.55
CA GLU A 88 3.75 26.23 3.69
C GLU A 88 3.09 26.66 5.00
N SER A 89 2.42 27.82 5.04
CA SER A 89 1.59 28.23 6.16
C SER A 89 0.18 27.60 6.14
N ASP A 90 -0.24 26.96 5.05
CA ASP A 90 -1.51 26.23 4.96
C ASP A 90 -1.49 25.03 5.94
N PRO A 91 -2.41 24.98 6.92
CA PRO A 91 -2.45 23.91 7.92
C PRO A 91 -2.59 22.50 7.33
N ILE A 92 -3.19 22.35 6.15
CA ILE A 92 -3.33 21.06 5.44
C ILE A 92 -1.96 20.61 4.93
N ILE A 93 -1.14 21.55 4.47
CA ILE A 93 0.17 21.30 3.89
C ILE A 93 1.21 21.07 4.99
N GLN A 94 1.06 21.75 6.12
CA GLN A 94 1.87 21.52 7.31
C GLN A 94 1.72 20.08 7.85
N LYS A 95 0.53 19.49 7.76
CA LYS A 95 0.29 18.12 8.20
C LYS A 95 0.73 17.07 7.18
N ARG A 96 1.02 17.47 5.95
CA ARG A 96 1.16 16.58 4.78
C ARG A 96 -0.08 15.70 4.61
N TYR A 97 -0.06 14.85 3.59
CA TYR A 97 -1.18 14.00 3.22
C TYR A 97 -0.68 12.63 2.75
N SER A 98 -1.59 11.66 2.73
CA SER A 98 -1.30 10.30 2.28
C SER A 98 -1.14 10.22 0.74
N TRP A 99 -0.57 9.13 0.24
CA TRP A 99 -0.51 8.90 -1.21
C TRP A 99 -1.92 8.79 -1.82
N ALA A 100 -2.87 8.19 -1.09
CA ALA A 100 -4.26 8.09 -1.53
C ALA A 100 -4.90 9.47 -1.76
N GLU A 101 -4.69 10.43 -0.86
CA GLU A 101 -5.18 11.81 -0.98
C GLU A 101 -4.52 12.58 -2.13
N LEU A 102 -3.25 12.29 -2.42
CA LEU A 102 -2.52 12.90 -3.54
C LEU A 102 -3.13 12.51 -4.91
N VAL A 103 -3.58 11.27 -5.05
CA VAL A 103 -3.97 10.71 -6.36
C VAL A 103 -5.48 10.56 -6.54
N SER A 104 -6.26 10.80 -5.49
CA SER A 104 -7.73 10.67 -5.52
C SER A 104 -8.39 12.03 -5.64
N ALA A 105 -9.48 12.08 -6.41
CA ALA A 105 -10.29 13.28 -6.53
C ALA A 105 -11.34 13.40 -5.40
N GLU A 106 -11.68 12.29 -4.76
CA GLU A 106 -12.77 12.17 -3.78
C GLU A 106 -12.45 11.04 -2.78
N PRO A 107 -13.15 10.94 -1.64
CA PRO A 107 -13.08 9.78 -0.76
C PRO A 107 -13.42 8.48 -1.51
N GLN A 108 -12.66 7.42 -1.28
CA GLN A 108 -12.79 6.15 -1.98
C GLN A 108 -12.95 5.01 -0.98
N ARG A 109 -14.17 4.84 -0.47
CA ARG A 109 -14.52 3.76 0.45
C ARG A 109 -14.04 2.40 -0.10
N PRO A 110 -13.22 1.65 0.67
CA PRO A 110 -12.61 0.42 0.17
C PRO A 110 -13.63 -0.71 0.09
N GLN A 111 -13.59 -1.45 -1.01
CA GLN A 111 -14.30 -2.72 -1.15
C GLN A 111 -13.51 -3.86 -0.51
N LEU A 112 -12.16 -3.81 -0.61
CA LEU A 112 -11.27 -4.80 0.00
C LEU A 112 -10.24 -4.13 0.90
N MET A 113 -9.97 -4.77 2.04
CA MET A 113 -8.83 -4.47 2.90
C MET A 113 -7.64 -5.33 2.47
N ILE A 114 -6.49 -4.73 2.20
CA ILE A 114 -5.27 -5.47 1.84
C ILE A 114 -4.31 -5.46 3.03
N SER A 115 -4.22 -6.59 3.73
CA SER A 115 -3.24 -6.83 4.77
C SER A 115 -1.93 -7.32 4.15
N HIS A 116 -0.82 -6.65 4.44
CA HIS A 116 0.47 -6.98 3.83
C HIS A 116 1.66 -6.54 4.70
N TRP A 117 2.82 -7.17 4.48
CA TRP A 117 4.09 -6.71 5.04
C TRP A 117 4.77 -5.69 4.11
N TRP A 118 5.35 -4.65 4.70
CA TRP A 118 6.03 -3.60 3.92
C TRP A 118 7.39 -4.03 3.36
N GLY A 119 8.04 -5.03 3.97
CA GLY A 119 9.29 -5.59 3.44
C GLY A 119 9.09 -6.51 2.24
N GLY A 120 7.84 -6.91 1.96
CA GLY A 120 7.49 -7.68 0.78
C GLY A 120 7.77 -6.92 -0.51
N ARG A 121 8.16 -7.64 -1.56
CA ARG A 121 8.47 -7.06 -2.88
C ARG A 121 7.21 -6.46 -3.49
N PHE A 122 7.31 -5.23 -3.98
CA PHE A 122 6.18 -4.55 -4.60
C PHE A 122 5.75 -5.22 -5.92
N SER A 123 6.68 -5.83 -6.65
CA SER A 123 6.34 -6.60 -7.85
C SER A 123 5.41 -7.77 -7.53
N ASP A 124 5.68 -8.48 -6.43
CA ASP A 124 4.87 -9.62 -6.01
C ASP A 124 3.53 -9.16 -5.45
N PHE A 125 3.51 -8.06 -4.69
CA PHE A 125 2.30 -7.40 -4.24
C PHE A 125 1.37 -7.06 -5.42
N MET A 126 1.90 -6.46 -6.49
CA MET A 126 1.12 -6.10 -7.67
C MET A 126 0.62 -7.34 -8.44
N THR A 127 1.44 -8.38 -8.58
CA THR A 127 1.00 -9.66 -9.16
C THR A 127 -0.18 -10.23 -8.36
N THR A 128 -0.10 -10.20 -7.03
CA THR A 128 -1.20 -10.65 -6.18
C THR A 128 -2.46 -9.80 -6.37
N VAL A 129 -2.33 -8.47 -6.46
CA VAL A 129 -3.47 -7.58 -6.74
C VAL A 129 -4.11 -7.93 -8.09
N ASP A 130 -3.32 -8.14 -9.13
CA ASP A 130 -3.81 -8.53 -10.46
C ASP A 130 -4.60 -9.85 -10.40
N THR A 131 -4.08 -10.84 -9.66
CA THR A 131 -4.77 -12.11 -9.44
C THR A 131 -6.08 -11.93 -8.69
N VAL A 132 -6.10 -11.16 -7.59
CA VAL A 132 -7.32 -10.88 -6.82
C VAL A 132 -8.37 -10.18 -7.68
N VAL A 133 -7.95 -9.20 -8.49
CA VAL A 133 -8.85 -8.48 -9.43
C VAL A 133 -9.45 -9.45 -10.44
N SER A 134 -8.65 -10.37 -10.99
CA SER A 134 -9.10 -11.40 -11.91
C SER A 134 -10.07 -12.38 -11.24
N ASP A 135 -9.67 -12.98 -10.12
CA ASP A 135 -10.43 -14.03 -9.43
C ASP A 135 -11.78 -13.54 -8.91
N ARG A 136 -11.86 -12.28 -8.47
CA ARG A 136 -13.09 -11.63 -8.00
C ARG A 136 -13.82 -10.82 -9.07
N ALA A 137 -13.35 -10.83 -10.33
CA ALA A 137 -13.90 -10.05 -11.43
C ALA A 137 -14.09 -8.56 -11.09
N LEU A 138 -13.13 -7.97 -10.39
CA LEU A 138 -13.21 -6.59 -9.91
C LEU A 138 -13.00 -5.59 -11.05
N SER A 139 -13.64 -4.43 -10.90
CA SER A 139 -13.45 -3.32 -11.83
C SER A 139 -12.17 -2.55 -11.52
N ILE A 140 -11.63 -1.85 -12.51
CA ILE A 140 -10.53 -0.89 -12.32
C ILE A 140 -10.91 0.26 -11.37
N CYS A 141 -12.22 0.47 -11.15
CA CYS A 141 -12.77 1.46 -10.23
C CYS A 141 -12.95 0.91 -8.80
N THR A 142 -12.74 -0.39 -8.57
CA THR A 142 -12.81 -0.98 -7.24
C THR A 142 -11.71 -0.39 -6.36
N SER A 143 -12.09 0.06 -5.16
CA SER A 143 -11.18 0.67 -4.19
C SER A 143 -10.61 -0.38 -3.24
N LEU A 144 -9.30 -0.34 -3.02
CA LEU A 144 -8.53 -1.19 -2.13
C LEU A 144 -7.92 -0.35 -1.01
N TRP A 145 -8.08 -0.75 0.25
CA TRP A 145 -7.37 -0.10 1.34
C TRP A 145 -6.01 -0.76 1.55
N VAL A 146 -4.94 0.02 1.43
CA VAL A 146 -3.55 -0.47 1.56
C VAL A 146 -2.83 0.48 2.51
N CYS A 147 -2.41 0.00 3.68
CA CYS A 147 -1.92 0.86 4.77
C CYS A 147 -0.71 1.74 4.39
N THR A 148 0.15 1.26 3.49
CA THR A 148 1.30 2.04 2.96
C THR A 148 0.85 3.33 2.28
N PHE A 149 -0.30 3.30 1.59
CA PHE A 149 -0.77 4.40 0.76
C PHE A 149 -1.90 5.19 1.39
N ALA A 150 -2.72 4.57 2.23
CA ALA A 150 -3.84 5.19 2.92
C ALA A 150 -3.41 6.04 4.12
N ASN A 151 -2.41 5.57 4.88
CA ASN A 151 -1.90 6.33 6.02
C ASN A 151 -0.98 7.47 5.57
N ASN A 152 -1.02 8.58 6.31
CA ASN A 152 -0.07 9.67 6.16
C ASN A 152 1.34 9.24 6.64
N GLN A 153 2.26 9.08 5.68
CA GLN A 153 3.63 8.62 5.95
C GLN A 153 4.54 9.66 6.62
N PHE A 154 4.04 10.88 6.82
CA PHE A 154 4.72 11.94 7.57
C PHE A 154 4.25 12.03 9.03
N GLY A 155 3.24 11.25 9.41
CA GLY A 155 2.65 11.22 10.73
C GLY A 155 1.16 10.98 10.63
N GLU A 156 0.72 9.80 11.07
CA GLU A 156 -0.70 9.44 11.10
C GLU A 156 -1.19 9.35 12.55
N SER A 157 -2.43 9.79 12.79
CA SER A 157 -3.05 9.70 14.12
C SER A 157 -3.90 8.44 14.20
N PHE A 158 -3.42 7.46 14.96
CA PHE A 158 -4.14 6.21 15.20
C PHE A 158 -5.14 6.26 16.36
N GLY A 159 -5.25 7.40 17.05
CA GLY A 159 -6.09 7.55 18.23
C GLY A 159 -5.53 6.82 19.46
N SER A 160 -6.34 6.75 20.52
CA SER A 160 -5.98 6.11 21.80
C SER A 160 -6.43 4.66 21.91
N GLU A 161 -7.36 4.22 21.06
CA GLU A 161 -7.97 2.88 21.12
C GLU A 161 -7.75 2.13 19.81
N ILE A 162 -7.37 0.86 19.93
CA ILE A 162 -7.09 -0.02 18.78
C ILE A 162 -8.31 -0.12 17.85
N ILE A 163 -9.51 -0.17 18.41
CA ILE A 163 -10.75 -0.31 17.63
C ILE A 163 -11.07 0.92 16.78
N GLY A 164 -10.61 2.11 17.20
CA GLY A 164 -10.78 3.36 16.46
C GLY A 164 -9.73 3.56 15.37
N THR A 165 -8.75 2.65 15.24
CA THR A 165 -7.67 2.81 14.27
C THR A 165 -8.20 2.69 12.83
N PRO A 166 -7.56 3.36 11.85
CA PRO A 166 -7.92 3.26 10.44
C PRO A 166 -7.96 1.83 9.90
N PHE A 167 -7.09 0.95 10.42
CA PHE A 167 -7.03 -0.46 10.03
C PHE A 167 -8.34 -1.19 10.34
N VAL A 168 -8.82 -1.06 11.57
CA VAL A 168 -10.06 -1.71 12.01
C VAL A 168 -11.27 -1.12 11.31
N ARG A 169 -11.30 0.21 11.16
CA ARG A 169 -12.38 0.91 10.45
C ARG A 169 -12.42 0.56 8.95
N ALA A 170 -11.27 0.35 8.32
CA ALA A 170 -11.19 -0.14 6.94
C ALA A 170 -11.74 -1.56 6.81
N ILE A 171 -11.44 -2.46 7.76
CA ILE A 171 -12.00 -3.83 7.83
C ILE A 171 -13.53 -3.79 7.98
N GLU A 172 -14.06 -2.91 8.83
CA GLU A 172 -15.51 -2.75 9.01
C GLU A 172 -16.20 -2.31 7.71
N SER A 173 -15.55 -1.40 6.99
CA SER A 173 -16.04 -0.82 5.75
C SER A 173 -15.96 -1.79 4.56
N ALA A 174 -14.90 -2.59 4.49
CA ALA A 174 -14.62 -3.53 3.40
C ALA A 174 -15.50 -4.79 3.46
N GLU A 175 -15.69 -5.43 2.32
CA GLU A 175 -16.41 -6.70 2.18
C GLU A 175 -15.56 -7.88 2.64
N ALA A 176 -14.25 -7.82 2.39
CA ALA A 176 -13.30 -8.86 2.71
C ALA A 176 -11.91 -8.29 3.01
N THR A 177 -11.12 -9.07 3.76
CA THR A 177 -9.69 -8.85 3.95
C THR A 177 -8.90 -9.85 3.11
N ILE A 178 -7.97 -9.34 2.31
CA ILE A 178 -6.99 -10.12 1.58
C ILE A 178 -5.67 -10.02 2.32
N LEU A 179 -5.17 -11.14 2.85
CA LEU A 179 -3.82 -11.23 3.38
C LEU A 179 -2.87 -11.66 2.26
N ILE A 180 -1.89 -10.80 1.98
CA ILE A 180 -0.78 -11.15 1.08
C ILE A 180 0.31 -11.83 1.90
N VAL A 181 0.52 -13.11 1.64
CA VAL A 181 1.64 -13.91 2.17
C VAL A 181 2.82 -13.74 1.21
N ASP A 182 3.74 -12.89 1.61
CA ASP A 182 4.97 -12.63 0.86
C ASP A 182 5.92 -13.85 0.89
N ARG A 183 6.98 -13.80 0.08
CA ARG A 183 7.91 -14.93 -0.11
C ARG A 183 8.59 -15.40 1.18
N ASP A 184 8.76 -14.48 2.13
CA ASP A 184 9.43 -14.76 3.40
C ASP A 184 8.42 -15.04 4.51
N ALA A 185 7.12 -15.13 4.17
CA ALA A 185 6.00 -15.20 5.10
C ALA A 185 6.05 -14.09 6.17
N GLY A 186 6.65 -12.94 5.84
CA GLY A 186 6.85 -11.85 6.77
C GLY A 186 5.53 -11.33 7.32
N SER A 187 4.48 -11.25 6.49
CA SER A 187 3.14 -10.83 6.91
C SER A 187 2.55 -11.68 8.04
N LEU A 188 2.88 -12.97 8.14
CA LEU A 188 2.41 -13.85 9.22
C LEU A 188 3.03 -13.52 10.59
N THR A 189 4.14 -12.79 10.60
CA THR A 189 4.90 -12.47 11.83
C THR A 189 4.70 -11.03 12.30
N ARG A 190 3.96 -10.20 11.54
CA ARG A 190 3.79 -8.78 11.83
C ARG A 190 2.57 -8.57 12.71
N SER A 191 2.76 -7.96 13.88
CA SER A 191 1.69 -7.67 14.84
C SER A 191 0.50 -6.92 14.24
N TRP A 192 0.75 -5.99 13.30
CA TRP A 192 -0.32 -5.28 12.58
C TRP A 192 -1.14 -6.22 11.70
N CYS A 193 -0.50 -7.11 10.93
CA CYS A 193 -1.21 -8.12 10.15
C CYS A 193 -1.99 -9.07 11.07
N CYS A 194 -1.39 -9.55 12.17
CA CYS A 194 -2.09 -10.40 13.14
C CYS A 194 -3.34 -9.71 13.72
N LEU A 195 -3.24 -8.42 14.04
CA LEU A 195 -4.36 -7.62 14.50
C LEU A 195 -5.46 -7.51 13.43
N GLU A 196 -5.09 -7.22 12.19
CA GLU A 196 -6.03 -7.12 11.06
C GLU A 196 -6.77 -8.45 10.84
N LEU A 197 -6.07 -9.58 10.89
CA LEU A 197 -6.68 -10.91 10.80
C LEU A 197 -7.63 -11.18 11.97
N HIS A 198 -7.18 -10.91 13.20
CA HIS A 198 -8.01 -11.08 14.39
C HIS A 198 -9.29 -10.24 14.32
N CYS A 199 -9.18 -8.97 13.93
CA CYS A 199 -10.33 -8.09 13.77
C CYS A 199 -11.25 -8.50 12.62
N THR A 200 -10.71 -9.06 11.53
CA THR A 200 -11.48 -9.61 10.42
C THR A 200 -12.33 -10.80 10.89
N ILE A 201 -11.71 -11.74 11.61
CA ILE A 201 -12.38 -12.93 12.15
C ILE A 201 -13.46 -12.55 13.17
N LEU A 202 -13.13 -11.68 14.13
CA LEU A 202 -14.09 -11.23 15.14
C LEU A 202 -15.31 -10.52 14.56
N ARG A 203 -15.18 -9.91 13.39
CA ARG A 203 -16.25 -9.20 12.68
C ARG A 203 -16.96 -10.07 11.66
N GLU A 204 -16.63 -11.37 11.59
CA GLU A 204 -17.20 -12.32 10.64
C GLU A 204 -17.06 -11.85 9.18
N LYS A 205 -15.98 -11.12 8.89
CA LYS A 205 -15.65 -10.67 7.54
C LYS A 205 -14.95 -11.80 6.78
N GLU A 206 -15.14 -11.84 5.47
CA GLU A 206 -14.44 -12.81 4.63
C GLU A 206 -12.93 -12.57 4.69
N LEU A 207 -12.17 -13.64 4.90
CA LEU A 207 -10.70 -13.62 4.91
C LEU A 207 -10.19 -14.56 3.82
N GLN A 208 -9.36 -14.04 2.93
CA GLN A 208 -8.66 -14.84 1.92
C GLN A 208 -7.16 -14.60 1.97
N LEU A 209 -6.38 -15.67 1.77
CA LEU A 209 -4.92 -15.62 1.76
C LEU A 209 -4.43 -15.79 0.33
N TYR A 210 -3.55 -14.89 -0.10
CA TYR A 210 -2.95 -14.93 -1.43
C TYR A 210 -1.44 -14.87 -1.35
N THR A 211 -0.79 -15.56 -2.27
CA THR A 211 0.62 -15.42 -2.58
C THR A 211 0.75 -14.80 -3.98
N SER A 212 1.97 -14.44 -4.38
CA SER A 212 2.22 -14.02 -5.77
C SER A 212 1.94 -15.11 -6.81
N THR A 213 1.73 -16.37 -6.38
CA THR A 213 1.37 -17.50 -7.25
C THR A 213 -0.13 -17.78 -7.32
N GLY A 214 -0.94 -17.18 -6.44
CA GLY A 214 -2.39 -17.39 -6.41
C GLY A 214 -2.97 -17.48 -5.00
N MET A 215 -4.29 -17.70 -4.95
CA MET A 215 -5.02 -17.91 -3.70
C MET A 215 -4.58 -19.22 -3.03
N VAL A 216 -4.28 -19.17 -1.73
CA VAL A 216 -3.92 -20.34 -0.94
C VAL A 216 -5.10 -21.30 -0.87
N GLY A 217 -4.85 -22.59 -1.12
CA GLY A 217 -5.87 -23.63 -1.22
C GLY A 217 -6.47 -23.79 -2.62
N SER A 218 -6.12 -22.92 -3.57
CA SER A 218 -6.45 -23.12 -4.99
C SER A 218 -5.58 -24.23 -5.61
N ALA A 219 -5.93 -24.68 -6.82
CA ALA A 219 -5.12 -25.62 -7.58
C ALA A 219 -3.68 -25.12 -7.83
N ALA A 220 -3.49 -23.80 -7.94
CA ALA A 220 -2.18 -23.19 -8.15
C ALA A 220 -1.32 -23.16 -6.87
N VAL A 221 -1.95 -23.15 -5.68
CA VAL A 221 -1.27 -22.98 -4.39
C VAL A 221 -1.86 -23.95 -3.36
N SER A 222 -1.68 -25.25 -3.62
CA SER A 222 -2.20 -26.33 -2.77
C SER A 222 -1.16 -26.94 -1.83
N SER A 223 0.13 -26.68 -2.05
CA SER A 223 1.24 -27.20 -1.26
C SER A 223 2.49 -26.32 -1.37
N GLY A 224 3.48 -26.56 -0.51
CA GLY A 224 4.78 -25.92 -0.54
C GLY A 224 5.06 -25.04 0.69
N PRO A 225 6.26 -24.46 0.79
CA PRO A 225 6.75 -23.86 2.04
C PRO A 225 5.86 -22.73 2.59
N LEU A 226 5.22 -21.94 1.71
CA LEU A 226 4.30 -20.88 2.12
C LEU A 226 2.96 -21.43 2.62
N VAL A 227 2.45 -22.51 2.03
CA VAL A 227 1.24 -23.18 2.51
C VAL A 227 1.52 -23.86 3.85
N ASP A 228 2.69 -24.45 4.01
CA ASP A 228 3.14 -25.06 5.26
C ASP A 228 3.32 -24.01 6.35
N ALA A 229 3.80 -22.80 6.01
CA ALA A 229 3.96 -21.69 6.95
C ALA A 229 2.61 -21.16 7.49
N ILE A 230 1.54 -21.24 6.70
CA ILE A 230 0.19 -20.84 7.09
C ILE A 230 -0.47 -21.91 7.98
N SER A 231 -0.10 -23.18 7.80
CA SER A 231 -0.72 -24.33 8.48
C SER A 231 -0.15 -24.59 9.88
N ARG A 232 0.79 -23.76 10.35
CA ARG A 232 1.45 -23.87 11.67
C ARG A 232 0.81 -22.92 12.67
#